data_AF-A0A5B8C1R7-F1
#
_entry.id   AF-A0A5B8C1R7-F1
#
_cell.length_a   1.000
_cell.length_b   1.000
_cell.length_c   1.000
_cell.angle_alpha   90.00
_cell.angle_beta   90.00
_cell.angle_gamma   90.00
#
_symmetry.space_group_name_H-M   'P 1'
#
loop_
_entity.id
_entity.type
_entity.pdbx_description
1 polymer ?
#
loop_
_entity_poly.entity_id
_entity_poly.type
_entity_poly.pdbx_seq_one_letter_code
_entity_poly.pdbx_strand_id
1 'polypeptide(L)'
;MPQTPEPQSYTLPPAAPFTNHGRTKAAWVLMWGVCLGFLVTALGLMLSEMVVIIIGVILAVGSVVVSMVMRGMGLGQPAPVTVGQDGRDWYSA
;
A
#
# COMPACT_ATOMS: atom_id res chain seq x y z
N MET A 1 -5.28 46.75 18.51
CA MET A 1 -6.36 45.94 17.91
C MET A 1 -5.88 44.51 17.83
N PRO A 2 -6.61 43.52 18.35
CA PRO A 2 -6.26 42.11 18.18
C PRO A 2 -6.29 41.80 16.68
N GLN A 3 -5.15 41.39 16.12
CA GLN A 3 -5.09 40.90 14.74
C GLN A 3 -5.79 39.54 14.72
N THR A 4 -7.01 39.47 14.21
CA THR A 4 -7.67 38.18 13.96
C THR A 4 -6.95 37.57 12.75
N PRO A 5 -6.38 36.36 12.85
CA PRO A 5 -5.73 35.72 11.70
C PRO A 5 -6.73 35.62 10.54
N GLU A 6 -6.28 36.00 9.33
CA GLU A 6 -7.05 35.79 8.10
C GLU A 6 -7.47 34.32 7.99
N PRO A 7 -8.74 34.00 7.67
CA PRO A 7 -9.17 32.62 7.50
C PRO A 7 -8.36 31.95 6.39
N GLN A 8 -7.46 31.03 6.73
CA GLN A 8 -6.76 30.25 5.72
C GLN A 8 -7.73 29.25 5.08
N SER A 9 -8.03 29.46 3.80
CA SER A 9 -8.77 28.50 2.98
C SER A 9 -7.86 27.31 2.68
N TYR A 10 -7.95 26.24 3.47
CA TYR A 10 -7.26 25.00 3.16
C TYR A 10 -8.04 24.20 2.12
N THR A 11 -7.37 23.76 1.05
CA THR A 11 -7.95 22.75 0.15
C THR A 11 -7.79 21.38 0.81
N LEU A 12 -8.90 20.80 1.27
CA LEU A 12 -8.88 19.45 1.83
C LEU A 12 -8.81 18.41 0.70
N PRO A 13 -8.11 17.27 0.92
CA PRO A 13 -8.19 16.14 0.02
C PRO A 13 -9.64 15.67 -0.13
N PRO A 14 -10.03 15.18 -1.32
CA PRO A 14 -11.40 14.77 -1.58
C PRO A 14 -11.81 13.50 -0.82
N ALA A 15 -10.90 12.81 -0.13
CA ALA A 15 -11.24 11.64 0.66
C ALA A 15 -10.44 11.64 1.96
N ALA A 16 -11.09 11.26 3.06
CA ALA A 16 -10.38 10.97 4.29
C ALA A 16 -9.43 9.77 4.10
N PRO A 17 -8.20 9.81 4.61
CA PRO A 17 -7.30 8.66 4.57
C PRO A 17 -7.90 7.45 5.26
N PHE A 18 -7.58 6.24 4.77
CA PHE A 18 -8.01 5.00 5.43
C PHE A 18 -7.36 4.84 6.82
N THR A 19 -8.16 4.41 7.79
CA THR A 19 -7.73 4.16 9.19
C THR A 19 -6.75 3.01 9.33
N ASN A 20 -6.61 2.16 8.32
CA ASN A 20 -5.70 1.02 8.34
C ASN A 20 -4.23 1.42 8.18
N HIS A 21 -3.89 2.69 7.90
CA HIS A 21 -2.50 3.18 7.76
C HIS A 21 -1.63 2.32 6.81
N GLY A 22 -2.23 1.75 5.77
CA GLY A 22 -1.55 0.84 4.84
C GLY A 22 -1.35 -0.60 5.35
N ARG A 23 -1.79 -0.92 6.57
CA ARG A 23 -1.72 -2.25 7.19
C ARG A 23 -2.81 -3.18 6.66
N THR A 24 -2.72 -3.53 5.39
CA THR A 24 -3.62 -4.53 4.78
C THR A 24 -2.94 -5.90 4.75
N LYS A 25 -3.74 -6.96 4.79
CA LYS A 25 -3.22 -8.33 4.74
C LYS A 25 -2.44 -8.56 3.44
N ALA A 26 -2.97 -8.08 2.32
CA ALA A 26 -2.30 -8.14 1.02
C ALA A 26 -0.95 -7.39 1.01
N ALA A 27 -0.88 -6.21 1.63
CA ALA A 27 0.37 -5.43 1.71
C ALA A 27 1.42 -6.11 2.60
N TRP A 28 1.02 -6.69 3.73
CA TRP A 28 1.95 -7.41 4.62
C TRP A 28 2.51 -8.68 3.98
N VAL A 29 1.68 -9.42 3.23
CA VAL A 29 2.14 -10.60 2.48
C VAL A 29 3.12 -10.20 1.38
N LEU A 30 2.86 -9.11 0.65
CA LEU A 30 3.80 -8.57 -0.33
C LEU A 30 5.13 -8.20 0.31
N MET A 31 5.09 -7.40 1.38
CA MET A 31 6.29 -6.89 2.05
C MET A 31 7.19 -8.04 2.51
N TRP A 32 6.65 -8.95 3.32
CA TRP A 32 7.44 -10.06 3.85
C TRP A 32 7.87 -11.06 2.77
N GLY A 33 6.99 -11.36 1.82
CA GLY A 33 7.30 -12.30 0.74
C GLY A 33 8.41 -11.80 -0.18
N VAL A 34 8.37 -10.52 -0.58
CA VAL A 34 9.43 -9.91 -1.39
C VAL A 34 10.73 -9.84 -0.60
N CYS A 35 10.70 -9.36 0.65
CA CYS A 35 11.90 -9.31 1.49
C CYS A 35 12.55 -10.69 1.66
N LEU A 36 11.75 -11.74 1.89
CA LEU A 36 12.24 -13.10 2.01
C LEU A 36 12.82 -13.61 0.68
N GLY A 37 12.15 -13.37 -0.44
CA GLY A 37 12.64 -13.76 -1.76
C GLY A 37 13.99 -13.11 -2.10
N PHE A 38 14.15 -11.82 -1.81
CA PHE A 38 15.43 -11.12 -1.97
C PHE A 38 16.52 -11.68 -1.04
N LEU A 39 16.18 -11.95 0.22
CA LEU A 39 17.13 -12.52 1.18
C LEU A 39 17.63 -13.91 0.72
N VAL A 40 16.72 -14.77 0.27
CA VAL A 40 17.08 -16.11 -0.27
C VAL A 40 17.90 -15.98 -1.56
N THR A 41 17.54 -15.06 -2.44
CA THR A 41 18.31 -14.81 -3.68
C THR A 41 19.73 -14.35 -3.37
N ALA A 42 19.88 -13.41 -2.43
CA ALA A 42 21.19 -12.92 -1.99
C ALA A 42 22.05 -14.05 -1.39
N LEU A 43 21.45 -14.92 -0.57
CA LEU A 43 22.14 -16.11 -0.05
C LEU A 43 22.57 -17.06 -1.19
N GLY A 44 21.71 -17.30 -2.17
CA GLY A 44 22.06 -18.10 -3.34
C GLY A 44 23.23 -17.54 -4.13
N LEU A 45 23.30 -16.21 -4.29
CA LEU A 45 24.43 -15.52 -4.91
C LEU A 45 25.72 -15.67 -4.10
N MET A 46 25.66 -15.55 -2.77
CA MET A 46 26.82 -15.73 -1.89
C MET A 46 27.37 -17.17 -1.93
N LEU A 47 26.49 -18.15 -2.06
CA LEU A 47 26.85 -19.56 -2.13
C LEU A 47 27.19 -20.02 -3.55
N SER A 48 27.04 -19.15 -4.56
CA SER A 48 27.15 -19.49 -5.98
C SER A 48 26.24 -20.66 -6.40
N GLU A 49 25.07 -20.79 -5.78
CA GLU A 49 24.18 -21.93 -5.97
C GLU A 49 22.90 -21.56 -6.71
N MET A 50 22.81 -22.02 -7.97
CA MET A 50 21.76 -21.62 -8.92
C MET A 50 20.36 -22.01 -8.45
N VAL A 51 20.22 -23.17 -7.81
CA VAL A 51 18.90 -23.63 -7.31
C VAL A 51 18.34 -22.67 -6.27
N VAL A 52 19.19 -22.20 -5.35
CA VAL A 52 18.78 -21.26 -4.28
C VAL A 52 18.40 -19.91 -4.87
N ILE A 53 19.13 -19.44 -5.88
CA ILE A 53 18.81 -18.21 -6.61
C ILE A 53 17.42 -18.30 -7.24
N ILE A 54 17.12 -19.40 -7.95
CA ILE A 54 15.82 -19.62 -8.60
C ILE A 54 14.69 -19.62 -7.56
N ILE A 55 14.87 -20.31 -6.43
CA ILE A 55 13.88 -20.34 -5.34
C ILE A 55 13.60 -18.93 -4.83
N GLY A 56 14.65 -18.13 -4.58
CA GLY A 56 14.49 -16.76 -4.11
C GLY A 56 13.73 -15.87 -5.09
N VAL A 57 14.02 -15.98 -6.39
CA VAL A 57 13.30 -15.25 -7.45
C VAL A 57 11.83 -15.66 -7.52
N ILE A 58 11.55 -16.96 -7.48
CA ILE A 58 10.17 -17.48 -7.48
C ILE A 58 9.40 -16.97 -6.25
N LEU A 59 10.02 -16.94 -5.07
CA LEU A 59 9.41 -16.37 -3.87
C LEU A 59 9.07 -14.89 -4.02
N ALA A 60 10.01 -14.10 -4.56
CA ALA A 60 9.79 -12.67 -4.78
C ALA A 60 8.64 -12.43 -5.78
N VAL A 61 8.70 -13.04 -6.97
CA VAL A 61 7.66 -12.88 -8.00
C VAL A 61 6.32 -13.46 -7.53
N GLY A 62 6.34 -14.64 -6.91
CA GLY A 62 5.16 -15.31 -6.37
C GLY A 62 4.44 -14.47 -5.31
N SER A 63 5.19 -13.78 -4.44
CA SER A 63 4.60 -12.89 -3.43
C SER A 63 3.85 -11.71 -4.04
N VAL A 64 4.31 -11.17 -5.18
CA VAL A 64 3.61 -10.13 -5.93
C VAL A 64 2.28 -10.65 -6.45
N VAL A 65 2.30 -11.84 -7.09
CA VAL A 65 1.11 -12.48 -7.63
C VAL A 65 0.10 -12.78 -6.52
N VAL A 66 0.55 -13.37 -5.41
CA VAL A 66 -0.32 -13.68 -4.26
C VAL A 66 -0.93 -12.39 -3.68
N SER A 67 -0.15 -11.32 -3.54
CA SER A 67 -0.66 -10.04 -3.04
C SER A 67 -1.73 -9.43 -3.97
N MET A 68 -1.52 -9.52 -5.30
CA MET A 68 -2.51 -9.06 -6.28
C MET A 68 -3.82 -9.85 -6.17
N VAL A 69 -3.76 -11.18 -6.06
CA VAL A 69 -4.93 -12.04 -5.86
C VAL A 69 -5.65 -11.67 -4.56
N MET A 70 -4.90 -11.52 -3.46
CA MET A 70 -5.45 -11.11 -2.17
C MET A 70 -6.14 -9.74 -2.24
N ARG A 71 -5.59 -8.79 -2.99
CA ARG A 71 -6.21 -7.48 -3.22
C ARG A 71 -7.55 -7.64 -3.96
N GLY A 72 -7.61 -8.49 -4.98
CA GLY A 72 -8.85 -8.83 -5.69
C GLY A 72 -9.91 -9.49 -4.80
N MET A 73 -9.48 -10.26 -3.79
CA MET A 73 -10.36 -10.87 -2.78
C MET A 73 -10.80 -9.89 -1.67
N GLY A 74 -10.50 -8.59 -1.79
CA GLY A 74 -10.87 -7.58 -0.78
C GLY A 74 -9.96 -7.56 0.46
N LEU A 75 -8.81 -8.24 0.44
CA LEU A 75 -7.84 -8.25 1.55
C LEU A 75 -6.82 -7.09 1.46
N GLY A 76 -6.95 -6.24 0.44
CA GLY A 76 -6.17 -5.01 0.22
C GLY A 76 -6.90 -3.75 0.71
N GLN A 77 -6.42 -2.57 0.30
CA GLN A 77 -7.14 -1.33 0.60
C GLN A 77 -8.34 -1.18 -0.35
N PRO A 78 -9.51 -0.77 0.17
CA PRO A 78 -10.66 -0.44 -0.68
C PRO A 78 -10.38 0.81 -1.51
N ALA A 79 -11.19 1.03 -2.56
CA ALA A 79 -11.09 2.23 -3.38
C ALA A 79 -11.51 3.47 -2.56
N PRO A 80 -10.83 4.61 -2.69
CA PRO A 80 -11.19 5.83 -1.97
C PRO A 80 -12.55 6.34 -2.45
N VAL A 81 -13.46 6.61 -1.51
CA VAL A 81 -14.71 7.30 -1.79
C VAL A 81 -14.38 8.78 -1.95
N THR A 82 -14.56 9.31 -3.16
CA THR A 82 -14.26 10.72 -3.47
C THR A 82 -15.47 11.58 -3.08
N VAL A 83 -15.29 12.48 -2.12
CA VAL A 83 -16.24 13.55 -1.77
C VAL A 83 -16.32 14.49 -2.97
N GLY A 84 -17.41 14.37 -3.72
CA GLY A 84 -17.61 14.95 -5.04
C GLY A 84 -18.55 14.11 -5.91
N GLN A 85 -18.61 12.79 -5.70
CA GLN A 85 -19.63 11.95 -6.34
C GLN A 85 -21.04 12.12 -5.74
N ASP A 86 -21.13 12.64 -4.51
CA ASP A 86 -22.39 12.76 -3.76
C ASP A 86 -22.91 14.21 -3.67
N GLY A 87 -22.30 15.15 -4.41
CA GLY A 87 -22.72 16.56 -4.48
C GLY A 87 -22.59 17.38 -3.19
N ARG A 88 -22.08 16.80 -2.10
CA ARG A 88 -21.83 17.48 -0.82
C ARG A 88 -20.37 17.86 -0.70
N ASP A 89 -20.06 19.14 -0.86
CA ASP A 89 -18.79 19.73 -0.47
C ASP A 89 -18.77 19.94 1.05
N TRP A 90 -17.61 19.77 1.68
CA TRP A 90 -17.44 19.93 3.13
C TRP A 90 -17.81 21.34 3.64
N TYR A 91 -18.05 22.29 2.74
CA TYR A 91 -18.34 23.68 3.01
C TYR A 91 -19.82 24.07 2.83
N SER A 92 -20.70 23.15 2.43
CA SER A 92 -22.12 23.45 2.17
C SER A 92 -23.05 23.29 3.38
N ALA A 93 -22.56 23.48 4.61
CA ALA A 93 -23.38 23.40 5.82
C ALA A 93 -24.17 24.70 6.07
#